data_AF-A0A318SK13-F1
#
_entry.id   AF-A0A318SK13-F1
#
_cell.length_a   1.000
_cell.length_b   1.000
_cell.length_c   1.000
_cell.angle_alpha   90.00
_cell.angle_beta   90.00
_cell.angle_gamma   90.00
#
_symmetry.space_group_name_H-M   'P 1'
#
loop_
_entity.id
_entity.type
_entity.pdbx_description
1 polymer ?
#
loop_
_entity_poly.entity_id
_entity_poly.type
_entity_poly.pdbx_seq_one_letter_code
_entity_poly.pdbx_strand_id
1 'polypeptide(L)'
;MAAQLQEFRFDQNPWRLDYLGGLQDATSRQSEPQIQVFLSELDRRGGDPLMNPSLAEPRRHAVAHIKVGQLSLLKLGSVWRDGVEIPPDITPRQETFELDPAAFELMRFNSKVLVGGQWYPLMASRRYRVSSEAAQALANSWLAVAYAPTTGYELVAVPSTVIFQKCMATSPKAVRRLVFGEIDKIVDPSSGFIDDEDSKFYVELFKDFRDGEAKAIANLKAAEAGRREYTRMRNELVRERADQHAGSRQSSLPQLKLGFPFDNPIKFVALGKRLPFHNQSDEDAPLKWGFLVTQILELTTRLPFDNLVIGRKNNAKKGKNSNDPDLPQAWPGLSKVEPDFPEPDQPVDSGDDPSIELEKWALEAAGDFTAVGLTRIDEPKEVQQYSGMSRTNADGVQASGTGTTGLAGSNAAGVVEVDLHPEETPKIPITLGEFFDAIDILREQGHAAETIAIAQRYRRSETGPGIVNFLPRAIRGNRSWHLVSDLPGASPRAYVVARLYIGQSWHYFIELERKGADAYAVQHVRAHSGEAIVGEHLEGFMVDVAASNGWAAKAHYKHWIFKKINHPKKDRAAALARALLKSV
;
A
#
# COMPACT_ATOMS: atom_id res chain seq x y z
N MET A 1 0.09 -1.47 -18.48
CA MET A 1 -0.98 -0.84 -17.67
C MET A 1 -0.32 0.08 -16.66
N ALA A 2 -0.86 1.28 -16.44
CA ALA A 2 -0.33 2.27 -15.49
C ALA A 2 -0.90 2.05 -14.09
N ALA A 3 -0.16 2.50 -13.06
CA ALA A 3 -0.59 2.32 -11.68
C ALA A 3 -1.85 3.12 -11.36
N GLN A 4 -2.83 2.48 -10.70
CA GLN A 4 -4.07 3.11 -10.27
C GLN A 4 -4.15 3.17 -8.73
N LEU A 5 -4.16 4.39 -8.18
CA LEU A 5 -4.33 4.66 -6.76
C LEU A 5 -5.82 4.90 -6.46
N GLN A 6 -6.42 4.04 -5.64
CA GLN A 6 -7.86 4.10 -5.32
C GLN A 6 -8.21 5.23 -4.35
N GLU A 7 -7.22 5.75 -3.64
CA GLU A 7 -7.35 6.85 -2.69
C GLU A 7 -7.50 8.21 -3.39
N PHE A 8 -7.28 8.28 -4.70
CA PHE A 8 -7.46 9.47 -5.52
C PHE A 8 -8.91 9.62 -6.01
N ARG A 9 -9.31 10.85 -6.37
CA ARG A 9 -10.67 11.11 -6.86
C ARG A 9 -10.92 10.49 -8.24
N PHE A 10 -12.15 10.00 -8.42
CA PHE A 10 -12.68 9.44 -9.66
C PHE A 10 -13.78 10.34 -10.22
N ASP A 11 -13.38 11.54 -10.66
CA ASP A 11 -14.30 12.57 -11.16
C ASP A 11 -13.93 13.05 -12.58
N GLN A 12 -13.09 12.29 -13.30
CA GLN A 12 -12.56 12.60 -14.64
C GLN A 12 -11.71 13.87 -14.73
N ASN A 13 -11.55 14.62 -13.64
CA ASN A 13 -10.73 15.83 -13.63
C ASN A 13 -9.25 15.47 -13.41
N PRO A 14 -8.32 16.23 -14.01
CA PRO A 14 -6.90 16.10 -13.71
C PRO A 14 -6.57 16.75 -12.36
N TRP A 15 -5.97 15.99 -11.46
CA TRP A 15 -5.52 16.41 -10.14
C TRP A 15 -4.00 16.39 -10.06
N ARG A 16 -3.40 17.50 -9.65
CA ARG A 16 -1.95 17.60 -9.43
C ARG A 16 -1.61 17.26 -7.98
N LEU A 17 -0.56 16.46 -7.78
CA LEU A 17 0.07 16.25 -6.49
C LEU A 17 0.89 17.49 -6.11
N ASP A 18 0.35 18.28 -5.18
CA ASP A 18 0.98 19.50 -4.70
C ASP A 18 2.10 19.19 -3.72
N TYR A 19 1.83 18.34 -2.72
CA TYR A 19 2.81 18.03 -1.70
C TYR A 19 2.48 16.75 -0.91
N LEU A 20 3.50 16.20 -0.23
CA LEU A 20 3.41 15.06 0.69
C LEU A 20 3.55 15.54 2.15
N GLY A 21 2.47 15.43 2.91
CA GLY A 21 2.37 15.89 4.29
C GLY A 21 2.89 14.91 5.34
N GLY A 22 2.27 14.96 6.52
CA GLY A 22 2.68 14.16 7.66
C GLY A 22 2.15 12.74 7.63
N LEU A 23 2.76 11.91 8.47
CA LEU A 23 2.40 10.52 8.70
C LEU A 23 1.28 10.45 9.73
N GLN A 24 0.20 9.77 9.34
CA GLN A 24 -0.85 9.33 10.25
C GLN A 24 -0.52 7.91 10.71
N ASP A 25 -0.55 7.70 12.02
CA ASP A 25 -0.31 6.38 12.58
C ASP A 25 -1.36 5.37 12.11
N ALA A 26 -0.90 4.13 11.98
CA ALA A 26 -1.79 3.00 11.74
C ALA A 26 -2.87 2.98 12.82
N THR A 27 -4.13 3.06 12.40
CA THR A 27 -5.26 2.91 13.32
C THR A 27 -5.56 1.43 13.53
N SER A 28 -6.45 1.09 14.46
CA SER A 28 -6.95 -0.28 14.63
C SER A 28 -7.58 -0.89 13.37
N ARG A 29 -7.85 -0.08 12.33
CA ARG A 29 -8.41 -0.48 11.03
C ARG A 29 -7.39 -0.55 9.89
N GLN A 30 -6.13 -0.16 10.11
CA GLN A 30 -5.12 -0.07 9.05
C GLN A 30 -3.83 -0.81 9.45
N SER A 31 -3.32 -1.66 8.55
CA SER A 31 -2.12 -2.47 8.78
C SER A 31 -0.81 -1.67 8.69
N GLU A 32 -0.83 -0.47 8.11
CA GLU A 32 0.35 0.38 7.95
C GLU A 32 0.01 1.87 8.09
N PRO A 33 0.99 2.73 8.45
CA PRO A 33 0.81 4.17 8.54
C PRO A 33 0.49 4.75 7.17
N GLN A 34 -0.19 5.89 7.15
CA GLN A 34 -0.52 6.61 5.92
C GLN A 34 0.21 7.95 5.86
N ILE A 35 0.50 8.43 4.66
CA ILE A 35 1.01 9.79 4.41
C ILE A 35 -0.11 10.64 3.81
N GLN A 36 -0.20 11.89 4.25
CA GLN A 36 -1.09 12.86 3.64
C GLN A 36 -0.59 13.26 2.26
N VAL A 37 -1.49 13.30 1.28
CA VAL A 37 -1.20 13.74 -0.09
C VAL A 37 -2.14 14.86 -0.45
N PHE A 38 -1.56 16.03 -0.68
CA PHE A 38 -2.31 17.24 -1.04
C PHE A 38 -2.44 17.31 -2.55
N LEU A 39 -3.69 17.43 -3.01
CA LEU A 39 -4.06 17.44 -4.42
C LEU A 39 -4.82 18.73 -4.74
N SER A 40 -4.53 19.30 -5.91
CA SER A 40 -5.35 20.38 -6.48
C SER A 40 -5.82 20.06 -7.90
N GLU A 41 -7.05 20.41 -8.19
CA GLU A 41 -7.63 20.25 -9.54
C GLU A 41 -6.93 21.22 -10.50
N LEU A 42 -6.45 20.75 -11.65
CA LEU A 42 -5.83 21.61 -12.65
C LEU A 42 -6.88 22.35 -13.48
N ASP A 43 -6.83 23.68 -13.49
CA ASP A 43 -7.59 24.44 -14.47
C ASP A 43 -7.04 24.21 -15.88
N ARG A 44 -7.93 23.92 -16.84
CA ARG A 44 -7.56 23.75 -18.26
C ARG A 44 -7.08 25.06 -18.90
N ARG A 45 -7.12 26.20 -18.17
CA ARG A 45 -6.68 27.52 -18.63
C ARG A 45 -5.35 27.95 -17.96
N GLY A 46 -4.25 27.34 -18.41
CA GLY A 46 -2.94 28.01 -18.61
C GLY A 46 -1.89 28.01 -17.47
N GLY A 47 -0.63 28.02 -17.89
CA GLY A 47 0.56 28.42 -17.09
C GLY A 47 1.48 27.29 -16.62
N ASP A 48 2.64 27.68 -16.06
CA ASP A 48 3.65 26.81 -15.41
C ASP A 48 2.97 25.68 -14.61
N PRO A 49 3.40 24.41 -14.74
CA PRO A 49 2.72 23.24 -14.17
C PRO A 49 2.61 23.30 -12.63
N LEU A 50 3.42 24.14 -11.98
CA LEU A 50 3.45 24.38 -10.53
C LEU A 50 2.83 25.74 -10.13
N MET A 51 2.10 26.39 -11.05
CA MET A 51 1.32 27.61 -10.86
C MET A 51 -0.13 27.34 -11.25
N ASN A 52 -0.95 26.98 -10.28
CA ASN A 52 -2.36 26.66 -10.54
C ASN A 52 -3.27 27.78 -9.99
N PRO A 53 -4.07 28.46 -10.83
CA PRO A 53 -5.02 29.47 -10.35
C PRO A 53 -6.15 28.87 -9.49
N SER A 54 -6.47 27.58 -9.63
CA SER A 54 -7.45 26.84 -8.82
C SER A 54 -7.10 26.77 -7.33
N LEU A 55 -5.87 27.14 -6.96
CA LEU A 55 -5.38 27.21 -5.59
C LEU A 55 -6.08 28.26 -4.71
N ALA A 56 -6.85 29.16 -5.33
CA ALA A 56 -7.69 30.12 -4.61
C ALA A 56 -9.08 29.57 -4.22
N GLU A 57 -9.50 28.41 -4.75
CA GLU A 57 -10.87 27.90 -4.57
C GLU A 57 -10.91 26.65 -3.67
N PRO A 58 -11.50 26.71 -2.46
CA PRO A 58 -11.51 25.59 -1.50
C PRO A 58 -12.07 24.27 -2.04
N ARG A 59 -13.03 24.31 -2.98
CA ARG A 59 -13.67 23.10 -3.55
C ARG A 59 -12.79 22.35 -4.55
N ARG A 60 -11.68 22.94 -4.98
CA ARG A 60 -10.73 22.40 -5.97
C ARG A 60 -9.48 21.81 -5.31
N HIS A 61 -9.58 21.47 -4.02
CA HIS A 61 -8.53 20.83 -3.22
C HIS A 61 -9.03 19.50 -2.64
N ALA A 62 -8.10 18.56 -2.49
CA ALA A 62 -8.35 17.30 -1.82
C ALA A 62 -7.12 16.87 -1.01
N VAL A 63 -7.37 16.16 0.08
CA VAL A 63 -6.34 15.47 0.85
C VAL A 63 -6.64 13.98 0.79
N ALA A 64 -5.74 13.21 0.19
CA ALA A 64 -5.77 11.75 0.21
C ALA A 64 -4.84 11.22 1.31
N HIS A 65 -5.16 10.07 1.89
CA HIS A 65 -4.30 9.39 2.86
C HIS A 65 -3.86 8.07 2.25
N ILE A 66 -2.56 7.96 1.98
CA ILE A 66 -2.01 6.87 1.19
C ILE A 66 -1.09 6.04 2.06
N LYS A 67 -1.21 4.72 1.95
CA LYS A 67 -0.31 3.76 2.62
C LYS A 67 1.16 4.10 2.38
N VAL A 68 1.96 4.16 3.45
CA VAL A 68 3.35 4.62 3.38
C VAL A 68 4.22 3.75 2.45
N GLY A 69 3.91 2.45 2.31
CA GLY A 69 4.60 1.56 1.37
C GLY A 69 4.49 2.00 -0.10
N GLN A 70 3.49 2.83 -0.44
CA GLN A 70 3.26 3.33 -1.81
C GLN A 70 3.97 4.67 -2.06
N LEU A 71 4.73 5.19 -1.10
CA LEU A 71 5.38 6.50 -1.19
C LEU A 71 6.26 6.65 -2.44
N SER A 72 6.87 5.57 -2.93
CA SER A 72 7.70 5.57 -4.14
C SER A 72 6.91 5.85 -5.43
N LEU A 73 5.60 5.60 -5.47
CA LEU A 73 4.75 5.90 -6.63
C LEU A 73 4.46 7.41 -6.76
N LEU A 74 4.54 8.15 -5.66
CA LEU A 74 4.08 9.52 -5.56
C LEU A 74 5.20 10.49 -5.94
N LYS A 75 4.96 11.38 -6.91
CA LYS A 75 5.95 12.40 -7.32
C LYS A 75 5.36 13.79 -7.13
N LEU A 76 6.09 14.70 -6.50
CA LEU A 76 5.64 16.08 -6.38
C LEU A 76 5.50 16.70 -7.79
N GLY A 77 4.35 17.32 -8.06
CA GLY A 77 4.02 17.89 -9.36
C GLY A 77 3.46 16.90 -10.39
N SER A 78 3.36 15.60 -10.08
CA SER A 78 2.69 14.63 -10.97
C SER A 78 1.20 14.92 -11.09
N VAL A 79 0.62 14.55 -12.24
CA VAL A 79 -0.78 14.76 -12.55
C VAL A 79 -1.47 13.42 -12.64
N TRP A 80 -2.67 13.32 -12.05
CA TRP A 80 -3.42 12.08 -11.90
C TRP A 80 -4.85 12.30 -12.35
N ARG A 81 -5.44 11.31 -13.02
CA ARG A 81 -6.86 11.31 -13.39
C ARG A 81 -7.42 9.92 -13.14
N ASP A 82 -8.51 9.84 -12.39
CA ASP A 82 -9.18 8.59 -12.02
C ASP A 82 -8.19 7.56 -11.43
N GLY A 83 -7.31 8.04 -10.56
CA GLY A 83 -6.27 7.27 -9.89
C GLY A 83 -5.04 6.93 -10.74
N VAL A 84 -4.99 7.30 -12.03
CA VAL A 84 -3.87 6.97 -12.93
C VAL A 84 -2.99 8.19 -13.21
N GLU A 85 -1.67 8.05 -13.09
CA GLU A 85 -0.71 9.10 -13.45
C GLU A 85 -0.80 9.39 -14.96
N ILE A 86 -0.99 10.66 -15.31
CA ILE A 86 -0.99 11.15 -16.68
C ILE A 86 0.17 12.14 -16.89
N PRO A 87 0.76 12.20 -18.09
CA PRO A 87 1.79 13.19 -18.38
C PRO A 87 1.25 14.62 -18.15
N PRO A 88 2.03 15.50 -17.50
CA PRO A 88 1.64 16.91 -17.37
C PRO A 88 1.72 17.61 -18.72
N ASP A 89 0.82 18.58 -18.95
CA ASP A 89 0.80 19.39 -20.18
C ASP A 89 2.08 20.23 -20.36
N ILE A 90 2.76 20.56 -19.25
CA ILE A 90 4.04 21.25 -19.25
C ILE A 90 5.04 20.46 -18.41
N THR A 91 6.19 20.17 -19.00
CA THR A 91 7.28 19.48 -18.30
C THR A 91 7.91 20.38 -17.24
N PRO A 92 8.06 19.90 -15.99
CA PRO A 92 8.80 20.62 -14.96
C PRO A 92 10.24 20.92 -15.38
N ARG A 93 10.83 21.98 -14.82
CA ARG A 93 12.19 22.38 -15.18
C ARG A 93 13.20 21.38 -14.63
N GLN A 94 14.16 20.99 -15.47
CA GLN A 94 15.26 20.11 -15.08
C GLN A 94 16.53 20.92 -14.82
N GLU A 95 17.23 20.62 -13.72
CA GLU A 95 18.51 21.24 -13.35
C GLU A 95 19.46 20.19 -12.77
N THR A 96 20.76 20.44 -12.86
CA THR A 96 21.81 19.58 -12.28
C THR A 96 22.55 20.32 -11.18
N PHE A 97 22.78 19.63 -10.07
CA PHE A 97 23.48 20.17 -8.90
C PHE A 97 24.60 19.22 -8.49
N GLU A 98 25.70 19.79 -8.01
CA GLU A 98 26.84 19.05 -7.47
C GLU A 98 27.29 19.75 -6.19
N LEU A 99 27.02 19.12 -5.05
CA LEU A 99 27.12 19.74 -3.73
C LEU A 99 27.62 18.73 -2.70
N ASP A 100 28.30 19.24 -1.69
CA ASP A 100 28.56 18.48 -0.46
C ASP A 100 27.26 18.36 0.35
N PRO A 101 26.85 17.14 0.80
CA PRO A 101 25.74 16.96 1.73
C PRO A 101 25.80 17.87 2.97
N ALA A 102 26.99 18.20 3.46
CA ALA A 102 27.19 19.10 4.60
C ALA A 102 26.82 20.56 4.30
N ALA A 103 26.73 20.96 3.03
CA ALA A 103 26.28 22.29 2.63
C ALA A 103 24.76 22.50 2.82
N PHE A 104 24.01 21.43 3.07
CA PHE A 104 22.57 21.50 3.30
C PHE A 104 22.23 21.75 4.77
N GLU A 105 21.46 22.79 5.01
CA GLU A 105 20.82 23.06 6.29
C GLU A 105 19.39 22.51 6.28
N LEU A 106 19.01 21.77 7.33
CA LEU A 106 17.62 21.37 7.51
C LEU A 106 16.80 22.49 8.15
N MET A 107 15.77 22.92 7.45
CA MET A 107 14.86 23.96 7.92
C MET A 107 13.40 23.58 7.68
N ARG A 108 12.50 24.14 8.49
CA ARG A 108 11.05 23.99 8.28
C ARG A 108 10.61 24.79 7.07
N PHE A 109 9.57 24.34 6.40
CA PHE A 109 9.03 24.96 5.19
C PHE A 109 8.60 26.44 5.39
N ASN A 110 8.15 26.79 6.60
CA ASN A 110 7.78 28.16 6.99
C ASN A 110 8.96 29.04 7.44
N SER A 111 10.20 28.52 7.39
CA SER A 111 11.40 29.26 7.80
C SER A 111 11.72 30.39 6.84
N LYS A 112 12.61 31.29 7.26
CA LYS A 112 13.21 32.30 6.39
C LYS A 112 14.56 31.80 5.86
N VAL A 113 14.90 32.22 4.64
CA VAL A 113 16.17 31.96 3.97
C VAL A 113 16.87 33.27 3.63
N LEU A 114 18.19 33.23 3.63
CA LEU A 114 19.02 34.37 3.29
C LEU A 114 19.28 34.40 1.78
N VAL A 115 18.76 35.41 1.08
CA VAL A 115 18.97 35.59 -0.37
C VAL A 115 19.57 36.97 -0.59
N GLY A 116 20.79 36.99 -1.14
CA GLY A 116 21.67 38.16 -1.21
C GLY A 116 21.56 39.15 -0.05
N GLY A 117 21.80 38.66 1.16
CA GLY A 117 21.90 39.48 2.38
C GLY A 117 20.58 39.84 3.06
N GLN A 118 19.43 39.45 2.51
CA GLN A 118 18.12 39.72 3.10
C GLN A 118 17.35 38.42 3.41
N TRP A 119 16.55 38.44 4.47
CA TRP A 119 15.76 37.30 4.92
C TRP A 119 14.39 37.25 4.25
N TYR A 120 14.12 36.18 3.51
CA TYR A 120 12.85 35.94 2.83
C TYR A 120 12.17 34.71 3.42
N PRO A 121 10.84 34.70 3.65
CA PRO A 121 10.15 33.44 3.96
C PRO A 121 10.36 32.49 2.78
N LEU A 122 10.84 31.26 2.99
CA LEU A 122 11.24 30.35 1.91
C LEU A 122 10.10 30.14 0.91
N MET A 123 8.88 29.99 1.43
CA MET A 123 7.67 29.81 0.64
C MET A 123 6.62 30.83 1.07
N ALA A 124 6.46 31.89 0.28
CA ALA A 124 5.29 32.76 0.38
C ALA A 124 4.20 32.26 -0.57
N SER A 125 2.93 32.49 -0.24
CA SER A 125 1.77 32.15 -1.09
C SER A 125 1.88 32.67 -2.52
N ARG A 126 2.64 33.75 -2.75
CA ARG A 126 2.92 34.29 -4.10
C ARG A 126 3.98 33.51 -4.90
N ARG A 127 4.81 32.69 -4.26
CA ARG A 127 5.95 31.96 -4.87
C ARG A 127 5.67 30.48 -5.06
N TYR A 128 5.01 29.87 -4.08
CA TYR A 128 4.51 28.51 -4.16
C TYR A 128 3.08 28.53 -3.67
N ARG A 129 2.16 28.49 -4.63
CA ARG A 129 0.75 28.42 -4.33
C ARG A 129 0.45 26.97 -3.95
N VAL A 130 -0.16 26.80 -2.80
CA VAL A 130 -0.77 25.56 -2.28
C VAL A 130 -2.06 25.99 -1.60
N SER A 131 -3.01 25.06 -1.39
CA SER A 131 -4.24 25.36 -0.66
C SER A 131 -3.94 25.87 0.75
N SER A 132 -4.86 26.60 1.39
CA SER A 132 -4.65 27.09 2.77
C SER A 132 -4.47 25.94 3.77
N GLU A 133 -5.19 24.84 3.58
CA GLU A 133 -5.08 23.62 4.38
C GLU A 133 -3.72 22.94 4.18
N ALA A 134 -3.27 22.82 2.93
CA ALA A 134 -1.91 22.35 2.63
C ALA A 134 -0.89 23.31 3.26
N ALA A 135 -0.99 24.64 3.05
CA ALA A 135 -0.03 25.60 3.60
C ALA A 135 0.17 25.45 5.11
N GLN A 136 -0.90 25.16 5.87
CA GLN A 136 -0.82 24.92 7.30
C GLN A 136 -0.11 23.60 7.64
N ALA A 137 -0.45 22.51 6.97
CA ALA A 137 0.22 21.22 7.17
C ALA A 137 1.69 21.25 6.72
N LEU A 138 1.96 21.97 5.64
CA LEU A 138 3.28 22.12 5.02
C LEU A 138 4.20 23.01 5.80
N ALA A 139 3.68 23.98 6.56
CA ALA A 139 4.50 24.88 7.37
C ALA A 139 5.54 24.11 8.22
N ASN A 140 5.17 22.93 8.70
CA ASN A 140 6.01 22.09 9.54
C ASN A 140 6.82 21.04 8.75
N SER A 141 6.64 20.89 7.44
CA SER A 141 7.45 19.94 6.67
C SER A 141 8.93 20.37 6.62
N TRP A 142 9.83 19.40 6.48
CA TRP A 142 11.28 19.63 6.45
C TRP A 142 11.82 19.72 5.03
N LEU A 143 12.75 20.65 4.85
CA LEU A 143 13.51 20.87 3.62
C LEU A 143 15.00 20.88 3.95
N ALA A 144 15.81 20.28 3.07
CA ALA A 144 17.25 20.48 3.01
C ALA A 144 17.54 21.65 2.06
N VAL A 145 18.19 22.70 2.55
CA VAL A 145 18.46 23.91 1.77
C VAL A 145 19.95 24.18 1.69
N ALA A 146 20.46 24.35 0.49
CA ALA A 146 21.84 24.78 0.23
C ALA A 146 21.84 26.12 -0.50
N TYR A 147 22.80 26.99 -0.17
CA TYR A 147 22.95 28.32 -0.73
C TYR A 147 23.98 28.34 -1.87
N ALA A 148 23.78 29.25 -2.83
CA ALA A 148 24.60 29.41 -4.03
C ALA A 148 24.97 28.08 -4.72
N PRO A 149 24.00 27.18 -4.99
CA PRO A 149 24.29 25.82 -5.39
C PRO A 149 24.91 25.71 -6.80
N THR A 150 24.64 26.68 -7.65
CA THR A 150 25.19 26.80 -9.00
C THR A 150 24.92 28.20 -9.54
N THR A 151 25.56 28.57 -10.66
CA THR A 151 25.34 29.85 -11.31
C THR A 151 23.87 30.02 -11.71
N GLY A 152 23.27 31.14 -11.32
CA GLY A 152 21.87 31.47 -11.64
C GLY A 152 20.84 31.07 -10.58
N TYR A 153 21.27 30.40 -9.50
CA TYR A 153 20.42 30.13 -8.33
C TYR A 153 21.10 30.58 -7.04
N GLU A 154 20.37 31.29 -6.20
CA GLU A 154 20.79 31.72 -4.86
C GLU A 154 20.63 30.60 -3.82
N LEU A 155 19.71 29.67 -4.06
CA LEU A 155 19.49 28.51 -3.22
C LEU A 155 18.84 27.36 -3.98
N VAL A 156 19.00 26.15 -3.46
CA VAL A 156 18.22 24.96 -3.81
C VAL A 156 17.59 24.41 -2.53
N ALA A 157 16.30 24.07 -2.60
CA ALA A 157 15.54 23.46 -1.51
C ALA A 157 15.01 22.09 -1.94
N VAL A 158 15.33 21.06 -1.16
CA VAL A 158 14.96 19.66 -1.43
C VAL A 158 14.10 19.14 -0.27
N PRO A 159 12.82 18.79 -0.50
CA PRO A 159 11.99 18.19 0.54
C PRO A 159 12.58 16.90 1.09
N SER A 160 12.51 16.73 2.42
CA SER A 160 12.97 15.50 3.08
C SER A 160 12.24 14.25 2.53
N THR A 161 10.96 14.38 2.15
CA THR A 161 10.20 13.31 1.48
C THR A 161 10.81 12.89 0.15
N VAL A 162 11.28 13.84 -0.65
CA VAL A 162 11.95 13.57 -1.94
C VAL A 162 13.31 12.91 -1.72
N ILE A 163 14.07 13.35 -0.71
CA ILE A 163 15.33 12.70 -0.33
C ILE A 163 15.07 11.26 0.11
N PHE A 164 14.03 11.04 0.93
CA PHE A 164 13.67 9.70 1.43
C PHE A 164 13.28 8.77 0.28
N GLN A 165 12.44 9.26 -0.63
CA GLN A 165 12.04 8.54 -1.83
C GLN A 165 13.25 8.09 -2.64
N LYS A 166 14.23 8.98 -2.87
CA LYS A 166 15.39 8.69 -3.71
C LYS A 166 16.45 7.82 -3.02
N CYS A 167 16.63 7.98 -1.71
CA CYS A 167 17.79 7.41 -1.00
C CYS A 167 17.46 6.22 -0.11
N MET A 168 16.19 6.06 0.32
CA MET A 168 15.80 5.08 1.34
C MET A 168 14.58 4.22 0.94
N ALA A 169 13.71 4.72 0.05
CA ALA A 169 12.49 4.02 -0.35
C ALA A 169 12.73 2.93 -1.41
N THR A 170 13.53 1.91 -1.09
CA THR A 170 13.95 0.85 -2.02
C THR A 170 12.88 -0.19 -2.33
N SER A 171 11.88 -0.34 -1.46
CA SER A 171 10.70 -1.17 -1.67
C SER A 171 9.58 -0.79 -0.70
N PRO A 172 8.32 -1.15 -0.97
CA PRO A 172 7.23 -0.93 -0.02
C PRO A 172 7.47 -1.52 1.36
N LYS A 173 8.14 -2.68 1.42
CA LYS A 173 8.50 -3.34 2.69
C LYS A 173 9.60 -2.58 3.42
N ALA A 174 10.64 -2.16 2.71
CA ALA A 174 11.72 -1.37 3.31
C ALA A 174 11.21 -0.04 3.86
N VAL A 175 10.36 0.68 3.09
CA VAL A 175 9.74 1.93 3.55
C VAL A 175 8.99 1.73 4.86
N ARG A 176 8.11 0.73 4.93
CA ARG A 176 7.36 0.39 6.16
C ARG A 176 8.31 0.15 7.34
N ARG A 177 9.28 -0.76 7.18
CA ARG A 177 10.24 -1.13 8.23
C ARG A 177 11.07 0.08 8.68
N LEU A 178 11.56 0.90 7.77
CA LEU A 178 12.35 2.10 8.09
C LEU A 178 11.52 3.12 8.88
N VAL A 179 10.26 3.37 8.48
CA VAL A 179 9.35 4.29 9.18
C VAL A 179 9.00 3.79 10.59
N PHE A 180 8.89 2.47 10.79
CA PHE A 180 8.66 1.88 12.11
C PHE A 180 9.91 1.80 12.99
N GLY A 181 11.11 1.99 12.43
CA GLY A 181 12.35 1.83 13.19
C GLY A 181 12.90 0.41 13.22
N GLU A 182 12.43 -0.45 12.33
CA GLU A 182 12.71 -1.88 12.29
C GLU A 182 13.77 -2.21 11.24
N ILE A 183 14.86 -1.44 11.19
CA ILE A 183 15.97 -1.67 10.25
C ILE A 183 16.65 -3.03 10.48
N ASP A 184 16.64 -3.51 11.72
CA ASP A 184 17.08 -4.83 12.16
C ASP A 184 16.23 -5.98 11.60
N LYS A 185 15.02 -5.69 11.10
CA LYS A 185 14.19 -6.64 10.34
C LYS A 185 14.47 -6.62 8.83
N ILE A 186 15.35 -5.72 8.37
CA ILE A 186 15.80 -5.61 6.97
C ILE A 186 17.19 -6.24 6.81
N VAL A 187 18.09 -5.91 7.74
CA VAL A 187 19.50 -6.26 7.69
C VAL A 187 19.97 -6.79 9.04
N ASP A 188 20.76 -7.85 9.02
CA ASP A 188 21.30 -8.46 10.23
C ASP A 188 22.26 -7.48 10.96
N PRO A 189 22.20 -7.40 12.30
CA PRO A 189 23.15 -6.64 13.10
C PRO A 189 24.62 -6.98 12.85
N SER A 190 24.92 -8.19 12.36
CA SER A 190 26.28 -8.66 12.00
C SER A 190 26.89 -7.92 10.80
N SER A 191 26.10 -7.17 10.03
CA SER A 191 26.56 -6.43 8.86
C SER A 191 27.54 -5.32 9.27
N GLY A 192 28.66 -5.22 8.56
CA GLY A 192 29.73 -4.30 8.91
C GLY A 192 30.88 -4.31 7.90
N PHE A 193 31.91 -3.53 8.19
CA PHE A 193 33.19 -3.63 7.48
C PHE A 193 33.84 -4.97 7.78
N ILE A 194 34.51 -5.55 6.79
CA ILE A 194 35.29 -6.78 6.98
C ILE A 194 36.63 -6.38 7.62
N ASP A 195 37.01 -7.09 8.68
CA ASP A 195 38.27 -6.86 9.40
C ASP A 195 39.46 -6.88 8.42
N ASP A 196 40.39 -5.94 8.61
CA ASP A 196 41.58 -5.72 7.77
C ASP A 196 41.30 -5.31 6.29
N GLU A 197 40.04 -5.04 5.93
CA GLU A 197 39.62 -4.62 4.59
C GLU A 197 38.61 -3.44 4.61
N ASP A 198 39.05 -2.25 5.03
CA ASP A 198 38.22 -1.04 5.14
C ASP A 198 37.46 -0.63 3.86
N SER A 199 37.87 -1.14 2.69
CA SER A 199 37.19 -0.88 1.41
C SER A 199 36.01 -1.84 1.13
N LYS A 200 35.86 -2.91 1.91
CA LYS A 200 34.82 -3.94 1.76
C LYS A 200 33.78 -3.85 2.88
N PHE A 201 32.52 -3.76 2.48
CA PHE A 201 31.39 -3.82 3.39
C PHE A 201 30.58 -5.10 3.16
N TYR A 202 30.31 -5.84 4.23
CA TYR A 202 29.43 -7.01 4.22
C TYR A 202 28.04 -6.62 4.71
N VAL A 203 27.02 -6.90 3.89
CA VAL A 203 25.62 -6.71 4.25
C VAL A 203 24.87 -8.03 4.20
N GLU A 204 24.33 -8.45 5.34
CA GLU A 204 23.50 -9.64 5.44
C GLU A 204 22.02 -9.27 5.43
N LEU A 205 21.37 -9.43 4.27
CA LEU A 205 19.96 -9.12 4.11
C LEU A 205 19.07 -10.30 4.53
N PHE A 206 17.92 -9.99 5.13
CA PHE A 206 16.86 -10.99 5.31
C PHE A 206 16.26 -11.42 3.97
N LYS A 207 15.67 -12.63 3.95
CA LYS A 207 15.20 -13.31 2.72
C LYS A 207 14.21 -12.49 1.88
N ASP A 208 13.43 -11.63 2.53
CA ASP A 208 12.33 -10.89 1.89
C ASP A 208 12.76 -9.60 1.16
N PHE A 209 14.05 -9.23 1.24
CA PHE A 209 14.62 -8.05 0.57
C PHE A 209 15.42 -8.46 -0.67
N ARG A 210 15.68 -7.54 -1.60
CA ARG A 210 16.39 -7.83 -2.86
C ARG A 210 17.83 -7.35 -2.81
N ASP A 211 18.69 -7.95 -3.62
CA ASP A 211 20.10 -7.52 -3.73
C ASP A 211 20.22 -6.06 -4.21
N GLY A 212 19.27 -5.59 -5.03
CA GLY A 212 19.21 -4.19 -5.46
C GLY A 212 19.04 -3.19 -4.31
N GLU A 213 18.47 -3.62 -3.18
CA GLU A 213 18.28 -2.78 -1.98
C GLU A 213 19.56 -2.71 -1.13
N ALA A 214 20.51 -3.63 -1.35
CA ALA A 214 21.67 -3.84 -0.51
C ALA A 214 22.54 -2.58 -0.36
N LYS A 215 22.76 -1.84 -1.44
CA LYS A 215 23.61 -0.63 -1.42
C LYS A 215 23.03 0.48 -0.54
N ALA A 216 21.71 0.71 -0.60
CA ALA A 216 21.07 1.75 0.20
C ALA A 216 21.07 1.35 1.69
N ILE A 217 20.75 0.08 1.97
CA ILE A 217 20.77 -0.45 3.34
C ILE A 217 22.19 -0.48 3.92
N ALA A 218 23.20 -0.85 3.12
CA ALA A 218 24.61 -0.80 3.50
C ALA A 218 25.06 0.64 3.77
N ASN A 219 24.68 1.61 2.92
CA ASN A 219 24.96 3.02 3.17
C ASN A 219 24.37 3.51 4.52
N LEU A 220 23.13 3.14 4.84
CA LEU A 220 22.51 3.49 6.13
C LEU A 220 23.26 2.94 7.35
N LYS A 221 24.01 1.83 7.18
CA LYS A 221 24.79 1.20 8.25
C LYS A 221 26.23 1.71 8.29
N ALA A 222 26.88 1.85 7.14
CA ALA A 222 28.29 2.19 7.03
C ALA A 222 28.55 3.70 7.19
N ALA A 223 27.78 4.52 6.46
CA ALA A 223 28.01 5.97 6.42
C ALA A 223 27.64 6.61 7.76
N GLU A 224 28.44 7.58 8.19
CA GLU A 224 28.13 8.35 9.40
C GLU A 224 26.87 9.20 9.17
N ALA A 225 26.81 9.90 8.03
CA ALA A 225 25.63 10.62 7.59
C ALA A 225 24.42 9.70 7.44
N GLY A 226 24.58 8.50 6.89
CA GLY A 226 23.51 7.51 6.76
C GLY A 226 22.87 7.17 8.11
N ARG A 227 23.70 6.80 9.10
CA ARG A 227 23.24 6.49 10.47
C ARG A 227 22.63 7.71 11.16
N ARG A 228 23.26 8.87 11.02
CA ARG A 228 22.80 10.13 11.61
C ARG A 228 21.43 10.55 11.08
N GLU A 229 21.24 10.55 9.77
CA GLU A 229 19.98 10.98 9.15
C GLU A 229 18.84 9.98 9.42
N TYR A 230 19.12 8.67 9.42
CA TYR A 230 18.12 7.68 9.81
C TYR A 230 17.70 7.86 11.28
N THR A 231 18.67 8.00 12.18
CA THR A 231 18.41 8.22 13.62
C THR A 231 17.65 9.53 13.85
N ARG A 232 18.03 10.61 13.15
CA ARG A 232 17.33 11.90 13.19
C ARG A 232 15.88 11.77 12.77
N MET A 233 15.62 11.10 11.64
CA MET A 233 14.26 10.84 11.16
C MET A 233 13.46 10.07 12.20
N ARG A 234 14.02 9.01 12.78
CA ARG A 234 13.32 8.20 13.80
C ARG A 234 13.03 8.99 15.08
N ASN A 235 14.01 9.70 15.60
CA ASN A 235 13.84 10.51 16.81
C ASN A 235 12.80 11.62 16.60
N GLU A 236 12.80 12.26 15.43
CA GLU A 236 11.80 13.27 15.10
C GLU A 236 10.39 12.67 15.03
N LEU A 237 10.21 11.54 14.33
CA LEU A 237 8.92 10.87 14.24
C LEU A 237 8.40 10.42 15.62
N VAL A 238 9.26 9.87 16.48
CA VAL A 238 8.87 9.48 17.84
C VAL A 238 8.51 10.69 18.68
N ARG A 239 9.27 11.79 18.58
CA ARG A 239 9.00 13.03 19.31
C ARG A 239 7.69 13.66 18.88
N GLU A 240 7.48 13.88 17.58
CA GLU A 240 6.26 14.52 17.07
C GLU A 240 5.01 13.66 17.33
N ARG A 241 5.14 12.33 17.34
CA ARG A 241 4.07 11.43 17.80
C ARG A 241 3.74 11.63 19.28
N ALA A 242 4.75 11.74 20.14
CA ALA A 242 4.53 11.97 21.57
C ALA A 242 3.82 13.32 21.81
N ASP A 243 4.24 14.37 21.09
CA ASP A 243 3.64 15.71 21.17
C ASP A 243 2.17 15.73 20.68
N GLN A 244 1.85 14.93 19.66
CA GLN A 244 0.47 14.71 19.18
C GLN A 244 -0.41 14.06 20.25
N HIS A 245 0.07 13.01 20.91
CA HIS A 245 -0.67 12.31 21.95
C HIS A 245 -0.87 13.15 23.22
N ALA A 246 0.03 14.10 23.47
CA ALA A 246 -0.03 15.02 24.62
C ALA A 246 -1.08 16.15 24.49
N GLY A 247 -1.87 16.19 23.41
CA GLY A 247 -2.97 17.16 23.25
C GLY A 247 -2.51 18.60 22.99
N SER A 248 -1.30 18.78 22.46
CA SER A 248 -0.79 20.07 22.00
C SER A 248 -1.79 20.73 21.03
N ARG A 249 -2.12 22.01 21.26
CA ARG A 249 -3.03 22.83 20.43
C ARG A 249 -2.58 23.00 18.97
N GLN A 250 -1.39 22.49 18.63
CA GLN A 250 -0.77 22.55 17.30
C GLN A 250 -0.34 21.15 16.82
N SER A 251 -1.17 20.12 17.04
CA SER A 251 -0.83 18.75 16.62
C SER A 251 -0.84 18.59 15.09
N SER A 252 0.20 19.07 14.42
CA SER A 252 0.54 18.68 13.05
C SER A 252 1.01 17.24 13.04
N LEU A 253 0.61 16.47 12.04
CA LEU A 253 1.07 15.08 11.90
C LEU A 253 2.61 14.99 11.79
N PRO A 254 3.22 13.93 12.34
CA PRO A 254 4.66 13.67 12.27
C PRO A 254 5.24 13.78 10.85
N GLN A 255 6.32 14.53 10.68
CA GLN A 255 6.97 14.81 9.40
C GLN A 255 8.29 14.05 9.27
N LEU A 256 8.61 13.58 8.06
CA LEU A 256 9.92 13.03 7.77
C LEU A 256 10.97 14.15 7.85
N LYS A 257 11.95 14.00 8.75
CA LYS A 257 13.10 14.90 8.89
C LYS A 257 14.39 14.20 8.52
N LEU A 258 14.90 14.51 7.33
CA LEU A 258 16.17 13.96 6.86
C LEU A 258 16.85 14.87 5.85
N GLY A 259 18.17 14.94 5.94
CA GLY A 259 19.05 15.44 4.89
C GLY A 259 19.56 14.29 4.00
N PHE A 260 20.51 14.62 3.12
CA PHE A 260 21.16 13.61 2.30
C PHE A 260 21.99 12.65 3.15
N PRO A 261 21.77 11.33 3.06
CA PRO A 261 22.41 10.34 3.94
C PRO A 261 23.80 9.92 3.43
N PHE A 262 24.61 10.85 2.95
CA PHE A 262 25.93 10.56 2.35
C PHE A 262 27.02 11.40 2.99
N ASP A 263 28.20 10.80 3.17
CA ASP A 263 29.40 11.48 3.68
C ASP A 263 30.19 12.17 2.55
N ASN A 264 30.04 11.68 1.32
CA ASN A 264 30.73 12.19 0.15
C ASN A 264 29.85 13.15 -0.66
N PRO A 265 30.46 14.03 -1.48
CA PRO A 265 29.74 14.88 -2.41
C PRO A 265 28.71 14.11 -3.26
N ILE A 266 27.60 14.78 -3.53
CA ILE A 266 26.50 14.26 -4.33
C ILE A 266 26.40 15.07 -5.62
N LYS A 267 26.11 14.36 -6.71
CA LYS A 267 25.68 14.98 -7.96
C LYS A 267 24.30 14.44 -8.32
N PHE A 268 23.35 15.34 -8.56
CA PHE A 268 21.99 14.94 -8.85
C PHE A 268 21.33 15.79 -9.92
N VAL A 269 20.47 15.14 -10.70
CA VAL A 269 19.60 15.76 -11.70
C VAL A 269 18.20 15.81 -11.11
N ALA A 270 17.61 17.00 -11.04
CA ALA A 270 16.34 17.24 -10.39
C ALA A 270 15.33 17.90 -11.33
N LEU A 271 14.07 17.49 -11.22
CA LEU A 271 12.93 18.27 -11.67
C LEU A 271 12.48 19.22 -10.56
N GLY A 272 12.01 20.40 -10.93
CA GLY A 272 11.57 21.36 -9.95
C GLY A 272 11.01 22.67 -10.49
N LYS A 273 10.86 23.62 -9.56
CA LYS A 273 10.31 24.95 -9.78
C LYS A 273 11.34 26.04 -9.49
N ARG A 274 11.34 27.09 -10.31
CA ARG A 274 12.02 28.34 -9.92
C ARG A 274 11.21 29.11 -8.89
N LEU A 275 11.89 29.58 -7.85
CA LEU A 275 11.35 30.44 -6.81
C LEU A 275 11.83 31.88 -7.02
N PRO A 276 10.94 32.84 -7.36
CA PRO A 276 11.34 34.23 -7.57
C PRO A 276 11.47 34.99 -6.25
N PHE A 277 12.66 35.52 -5.94
CA PHE A 277 12.94 36.39 -4.80
C PHE A 277 13.10 37.83 -5.29
N HIS A 278 12.08 38.65 -5.03
CA HIS A 278 12.06 40.07 -5.36
C HIS A 278 12.70 40.86 -4.22
N ASN A 279 13.51 41.85 -4.54
CA ASN A 279 14.04 42.75 -3.51
C ASN A 279 12.88 43.60 -2.95
N GLN A 280 12.62 43.50 -1.64
CA GLN A 280 11.53 44.25 -1.00
C GLN A 280 11.79 45.76 -0.96
N SER A 281 13.04 46.17 -1.12
CA SER A 281 13.47 47.57 -0.95
C SER A 281 13.70 48.30 -2.27
N ASP A 282 13.72 47.58 -3.40
CA ASP A 282 14.05 48.11 -4.72
C ASP A 282 13.37 47.24 -5.79
N GLU A 283 12.25 47.71 -6.33
CA GLU A 283 11.46 46.97 -7.33
C GLU A 283 12.20 46.83 -8.67
N ASP A 284 13.19 47.69 -8.94
CA ASP A 284 13.99 47.67 -10.18
C ASP A 284 15.21 46.74 -10.07
N ALA A 285 15.52 46.21 -8.87
CA ALA A 285 16.62 45.29 -8.67
C ALA A 285 16.38 43.96 -9.42
N PRO A 286 17.45 43.34 -9.98
CA PRO A 286 17.31 42.11 -10.75
C PRO A 286 16.73 40.97 -9.90
N LEU A 287 15.76 40.26 -10.47
CA LEU A 287 15.07 39.16 -9.82
C LEU A 287 16.04 38.02 -9.50
N LYS A 288 16.06 37.62 -8.23
CA LYS A 288 16.87 36.51 -7.74
C LYS A 288 16.08 35.21 -7.79
N TRP A 289 16.74 34.10 -8.07
CA TRP A 289 16.07 32.82 -8.26
C TRP A 289 16.57 31.78 -7.27
N GLY A 290 15.66 31.03 -6.66
CA GLY A 290 15.98 29.74 -6.05
C GLY A 290 15.35 28.60 -6.83
N PHE A 291 15.64 27.37 -6.42
CA PHE A 291 15.08 26.16 -7.04
C PHE A 291 14.47 25.24 -5.98
N LEU A 292 13.18 24.90 -6.12
CA LEU A 292 12.53 23.86 -5.32
C LEU A 292 12.53 22.56 -6.09
N VAL A 293 13.19 21.53 -5.55
CA VAL A 293 13.20 20.19 -6.12
C VAL A 293 11.88 19.49 -5.83
N THR A 294 11.23 18.98 -6.88
CA THR A 294 10.02 18.17 -6.78
C THR A 294 10.30 16.68 -6.98
N GLN A 295 11.34 16.35 -7.74
CA GLN A 295 11.78 14.98 -7.97
C GLN A 295 13.29 14.94 -8.25
N ILE A 296 13.97 13.92 -7.74
CA ILE A 296 15.36 13.61 -8.13
C ILE A 296 15.33 12.47 -9.13
N LEU A 297 15.73 12.74 -10.37
CA LEU A 297 15.78 11.77 -11.46
C LEU A 297 17.02 10.88 -11.32
N GLU A 298 18.17 11.51 -11.18
CA GLU A 298 19.46 10.85 -11.05
C GLU A 298 20.16 11.36 -9.80
N LEU A 299 20.83 10.46 -9.08
CA LEU A 299 21.64 10.79 -7.91
C LEU A 299 22.86 9.89 -7.93
N THR A 300 24.03 10.50 -7.88
CA THR A 300 25.34 9.83 -7.92
C THR A 300 26.18 10.29 -6.75
N THR A 301 26.88 9.36 -6.11
CA THR A 301 27.78 9.63 -4.99
C THR A 301 28.72 8.45 -4.78
N ARG A 302 29.85 8.67 -4.11
CA ARG A 302 30.74 7.59 -3.66
C ARG A 302 30.31 7.12 -2.29
N LEU A 303 30.27 5.81 -2.08
CA LEU A 303 29.99 5.23 -0.76
C LEU A 303 31.28 5.19 0.09
N PRO A 304 31.18 5.03 1.42
CA PRO A 304 32.37 4.88 2.28
C PRO A 304 33.12 3.55 2.07
N PHE A 305 32.65 2.72 1.15
CA PHE A 305 33.25 1.45 0.74
C PHE A 305 33.19 1.35 -0.80
N ASP A 306 34.19 0.68 -1.38
CA ASP A 306 34.30 0.47 -2.83
C ASP A 306 33.79 -0.92 -3.24
N ASN A 307 33.66 -1.83 -2.28
CA ASN A 307 33.27 -3.22 -2.51
C ASN A 307 32.11 -3.61 -1.60
N LEU A 308 31.05 -4.20 -2.16
CA LEU A 308 29.89 -4.69 -1.41
C LEU A 308 29.75 -6.19 -1.54
N VAL A 309 29.83 -6.89 -0.40
CA VAL A 309 29.56 -8.32 -0.29
C VAL A 309 28.14 -8.51 0.23
N ILE A 310 27.30 -9.23 -0.52
CA ILE A 310 25.88 -9.42 -0.16
C ILE A 310 25.67 -10.84 0.39
N GLY A 311 25.49 -10.91 1.70
CA GLY A 311 25.04 -12.10 2.41
C GLY A 311 23.51 -12.21 2.45
N ARG A 312 23.01 -13.45 2.59
CA ARG A 312 21.59 -13.73 2.77
C ARG A 312 21.40 -14.56 4.02
N LYS A 313 20.65 -14.02 4.98
CA LYS A 313 20.25 -14.79 6.15
C LYS A 313 19.39 -15.97 5.72
N ASN A 314 19.75 -17.18 6.15
CA ASN A 314 19.13 -18.44 5.74
C ASN A 314 19.22 -18.75 4.22
N ASN A 315 20.37 -18.48 3.59
CA ASN A 315 20.64 -18.89 2.21
C ASN A 315 20.74 -20.42 2.06
N ALA A 316 20.05 -20.98 1.06
CA ALA A 316 20.12 -22.39 0.67
C ALA A 316 21.43 -22.81 -0.03
N LYS A 317 22.33 -21.85 -0.36
CA LYS A 317 23.69 -22.18 -0.83
C LYS A 317 24.40 -23.07 0.19
N LYS A 318 25.12 -24.09 -0.27
CA LYS A 318 25.92 -24.98 0.57
C LYS A 318 27.25 -24.31 0.94
N GLY A 319 27.61 -24.32 2.22
CA GLY A 319 28.92 -23.85 2.70
C GLY A 319 29.98 -24.96 2.62
N LYS A 320 31.27 -24.63 2.86
CA LYS A 320 32.36 -25.64 2.91
C LYS A 320 32.13 -26.69 3.99
N ASN A 321 31.49 -26.31 5.10
CA ASN A 321 31.09 -27.20 6.18
C ASN A 321 29.67 -27.79 5.98
N SER A 322 29.09 -27.81 4.77
CA SER A 322 27.73 -28.34 4.55
C SER A 322 27.56 -29.82 4.94
N ASN A 323 28.67 -30.54 5.06
CA ASN A 323 28.72 -31.95 5.44
C ASN A 323 29.03 -32.16 6.93
N ASP A 324 29.17 -31.07 7.71
CA ASP A 324 29.41 -31.12 9.14
C ASP A 324 28.13 -31.64 9.85
N PRO A 325 28.20 -32.81 10.52
CA PRO A 325 27.06 -33.44 11.18
C PRO A 325 26.58 -32.67 12.41
N ASP A 326 27.41 -31.77 12.97
CA ASP A 326 27.08 -30.98 14.15
C ASP A 326 26.33 -29.68 13.82
N LEU A 327 26.06 -29.43 12.53
CA LEU A 327 25.30 -28.26 12.13
C LEU A 327 23.85 -28.32 12.63
N PRO A 328 23.41 -27.31 13.40
CA PRO A 328 22.03 -27.27 13.90
C PRO A 328 21.06 -27.27 12.72
N GLN A 329 19.96 -28.01 12.85
CA GLN A 329 18.96 -28.08 11.78
C GLN A 329 18.35 -26.69 11.54
N ALA A 330 18.24 -26.28 10.27
CA ALA A 330 17.49 -25.07 9.94
C ALA A 330 16.04 -25.27 10.42
N TRP A 331 15.65 -24.52 11.44
CA TRP A 331 14.41 -24.71 12.21
C TRP A 331 14.43 -26.04 12.97
N PRO A 332 15.01 -26.11 14.19
CA PRO A 332 14.78 -27.26 15.06
C PRO A 332 13.27 -27.37 15.19
N GLY A 333 12.73 -28.54 14.80
CA GLY A 333 11.28 -28.75 14.77
C GLY A 333 10.70 -28.19 16.06
N LEU A 334 9.93 -27.10 15.93
CA LEU A 334 9.28 -26.50 17.08
C LEU A 334 8.42 -27.62 17.66
N SER A 335 8.92 -28.24 18.73
CA SER A 335 8.06 -28.98 19.64
C SER A 335 6.98 -27.98 19.99
N LYS A 336 5.73 -28.31 19.67
CA LYS A 336 4.56 -27.52 20.06
C LYS A 336 4.55 -27.44 21.58
N VAL A 337 5.32 -26.52 22.13
CA VAL A 337 5.07 -25.94 23.44
C VAL A 337 4.18 -24.77 23.08
N GLU A 338 2.86 -24.96 23.24
CA GLU A 338 1.93 -23.85 23.29
C GLU A 338 2.39 -22.95 24.44
N PRO A 339 2.86 -21.72 24.17
CA PRO A 339 3.06 -20.79 25.25
C PRO A 339 1.67 -20.34 25.70
N ASP A 340 1.37 -20.59 26.98
CA ASP A 340 0.23 -20.02 27.70
C ASP A 340 0.44 -18.50 27.81
N PHE A 341 0.15 -17.78 26.73
CA PHE A 341 -0.09 -16.35 26.79
C PHE A 341 -1.61 -16.16 26.92
N PRO A 342 -2.10 -15.41 27.91
CA PRO A 342 -3.47 -14.94 27.85
C PRO A 342 -3.64 -14.14 26.55
N GLU A 343 -4.47 -14.65 25.64
CA GLU A 343 -4.78 -13.98 24.38
C GLU A 343 -5.35 -12.59 24.71
N PRO A 344 -4.79 -11.51 24.15
CA PRO A 344 -5.48 -10.22 24.17
C PRO A 344 -6.79 -10.37 23.38
N ASP A 345 -7.91 -10.05 24.03
CA ASP A 345 -9.20 -9.83 23.40
C ASP A 345 -9.06 -8.80 22.27
N GLN A 346 -9.00 -9.24 21.00
CA GLN A 346 -9.47 -8.47 19.83
C GLN A 346 -9.24 -9.20 18.50
N PRO A 347 -10.32 -9.63 17.82
CA PRO A 347 -10.25 -9.95 16.40
C PRO A 347 -10.34 -8.70 15.51
N VAL A 348 -9.27 -8.62 14.71
CA VAL A 348 -8.89 -7.79 13.57
C VAL A 348 -10.02 -7.58 12.54
N ASP A 349 -10.26 -6.32 12.20
CA ASP A 349 -11.24 -5.85 11.21
C ASP A 349 -10.56 -5.50 9.86
N SER A 350 -11.39 -5.33 8.83
CA SER A 350 -11.07 -5.25 7.40
C SER A 350 -10.01 -4.22 6.96
N GLY A 351 -8.86 -4.73 6.51
CA GLY A 351 -7.79 -3.96 5.86
C GLY A 351 -7.19 -4.72 4.68
N ASP A 352 -7.78 -4.61 3.48
CA ASP A 352 -7.17 -5.23 2.30
C ASP A 352 -5.81 -4.56 2.03
N ASP A 353 -4.75 -5.37 2.02
CA ASP A 353 -3.39 -4.99 1.63
C ASP A 353 -3.36 -4.53 0.15
N PRO A 354 -2.38 -3.68 -0.25
CA PRO A 354 -2.27 -3.27 -1.65
C PRO A 354 -2.29 -4.48 -2.59
N SER A 355 -2.94 -4.33 -3.75
CA SER A 355 -2.92 -5.39 -4.76
C SER A 355 -1.48 -5.75 -5.10
N ILE A 356 -1.24 -7.03 -5.43
CA ILE A 356 0.09 -7.53 -5.82
C ILE A 356 0.69 -6.68 -6.96
N GLU A 357 -0.17 -6.18 -7.86
CA GLU A 357 0.23 -5.28 -8.95
C GLU A 357 0.72 -3.92 -8.45
N LEU A 358 0.05 -3.35 -7.45
CA LEU A 358 0.44 -2.07 -6.87
C LEU A 358 1.75 -2.17 -6.10
N GLU A 359 1.99 -3.28 -5.38
CA GLU A 359 3.29 -3.54 -4.76
C GLU A 359 4.40 -3.68 -5.79
N LYS A 360 4.12 -4.35 -6.92
CA LYS A 360 5.08 -4.49 -8.03
C LYS A 360 5.43 -3.12 -8.62
N TRP A 361 4.45 -2.27 -8.89
CA TRP A 361 4.70 -0.92 -9.41
C TRP A 361 5.44 -0.04 -8.42
N ALA A 362 5.07 -0.09 -7.13
CA ALA A 362 5.75 0.70 -6.10
C ALA A 362 7.22 0.31 -5.96
N LEU A 363 7.52 -0.97 -6.18
CA LEU A 363 8.87 -1.48 -6.24
C LEU A 363 9.60 -1.07 -7.53
N GLU A 364 8.94 -1.03 -8.69
CA GLU A 364 9.53 -0.53 -9.94
C GLU A 364 9.80 0.99 -9.88
N ALA A 365 8.96 1.73 -9.16
CA ALA A 365 9.10 3.17 -8.93
C ALA A 365 10.02 3.52 -7.75
N ALA A 366 10.47 2.53 -6.98
CA ALA A 366 11.37 2.72 -5.84
C ALA A 366 12.59 3.53 -6.26
N GLY A 367 12.92 4.54 -5.47
CA GLY A 367 14.06 5.38 -5.77
C GLY A 367 15.35 4.60 -5.58
N ASP A 368 16.28 4.84 -6.50
CA ASP A 368 17.62 4.29 -6.41
C ASP A 368 18.66 5.35 -6.78
N PHE A 369 19.80 5.32 -6.09
CA PHE A 369 20.96 6.14 -6.38
C PHE A 369 22.09 5.29 -6.97
N THR A 370 22.95 5.92 -7.74
CA THR A 370 24.08 5.26 -8.39
C THR A 370 25.33 5.48 -7.55
N ALA A 371 25.85 4.40 -6.97
CA ALA A 371 27.12 4.41 -6.25
C ALA A 371 28.28 4.41 -7.26
N VAL A 372 29.11 5.46 -7.21
CA VAL A 372 30.29 5.59 -8.08
C VAL A 372 31.41 4.72 -7.52
N GLY A 373 32.02 3.91 -8.38
CA GLY A 373 33.16 3.05 -7.99
C GLY A 373 32.79 1.80 -7.19
N LEU A 374 31.49 1.53 -6.99
CA LEU A 374 31.06 0.36 -6.23
C LEU A 374 31.11 -0.92 -7.06
N THR A 375 31.87 -1.90 -6.57
CA THR A 375 31.93 -3.25 -7.13
C THR A 375 31.17 -4.22 -6.22
N ARG A 376 30.23 -4.99 -6.79
CA ARG A 376 29.59 -6.09 -6.08
C ARG A 376 30.51 -7.31 -6.12
N ILE A 377 30.82 -7.87 -4.96
CA ILE A 377 31.59 -9.11 -4.84
C ILE A 377 30.63 -10.23 -4.43
N ASP A 378 30.51 -11.24 -5.28
CA ASP A 378 29.78 -12.46 -4.96
C ASP A 378 30.77 -13.48 -4.36
N GLU A 379 30.92 -13.48 -3.03
CA GLU A 379 31.73 -14.49 -2.37
C GLU A 379 30.96 -15.82 -2.22
N PRO A 380 31.62 -16.97 -2.46
CA PRO A 380 31.02 -18.27 -2.17
C PRO A 380 30.78 -18.38 -0.67
N LYS A 381 29.65 -19.01 -0.29
CA LYS A 381 29.32 -19.22 1.12
C LYS A 381 30.41 -20.08 1.75
N GLU A 382 31.24 -19.50 2.63
CA GLU A 382 32.33 -20.23 3.25
C GLU A 382 31.82 -21.17 4.34
N VAL A 383 30.95 -20.67 5.21
CA VAL A 383 30.40 -21.40 6.36
C VAL A 383 28.87 -21.40 6.29
N GLN A 384 28.31 -22.57 6.46
CA GLN A 384 26.89 -22.86 6.60
C GLN A 384 26.60 -23.02 8.09
N GLN A 385 25.75 -22.15 8.63
CA GLN A 385 25.38 -22.18 10.05
C GLN A 385 24.34 -23.26 10.39
N TYR A 386 23.61 -23.76 9.39
CA TYR A 386 22.52 -24.71 9.61
C TYR A 386 22.54 -25.84 8.58
N SER A 387 22.28 -27.08 8.98
CA SER A 387 22.13 -28.19 8.04
C SER A 387 20.86 -28.02 7.20
N GLY A 388 20.96 -28.32 5.90
CA GLY A 388 19.83 -28.25 4.98
C GLY A 388 18.86 -29.41 5.25
N MET A 389 17.57 -29.14 5.38
CA MET A 389 16.58 -30.20 5.53
C MET A 389 16.43 -30.94 4.20
N SER A 390 16.65 -32.26 4.20
CA SER A 390 16.21 -33.10 3.09
C SER A 390 14.69 -33.02 3.04
N ARG A 391 14.15 -32.41 1.98
CA ARG A 391 12.71 -32.49 1.72
C ARG A 391 12.40 -33.96 1.45
N THR A 392 11.90 -34.66 2.46
CA THR A 392 11.02 -35.79 2.19
C THR A 392 9.91 -35.22 1.32
N ASN A 393 9.76 -35.74 0.10
CA ASN A 393 8.59 -35.47 -0.73
C ASN A 393 7.37 -35.98 0.04
N ALA A 394 6.83 -35.12 0.90
CA ALA A 394 5.53 -35.29 1.49
C ALA A 394 4.57 -34.81 0.41
N ASP A 395 3.94 -35.77 -0.26
CA ASP A 395 2.80 -35.50 -1.12
C ASP A 395 1.81 -34.59 -0.36
N GLY A 396 1.53 -33.44 -0.97
CA GLY A 396 0.32 -32.65 -0.68
C GLY A 396 0.20 -31.98 0.69
N VAL A 397 1.28 -31.61 1.38
CA VAL A 397 1.17 -30.82 2.62
C VAL A 397 1.15 -29.32 2.31
N GLN A 398 -0.04 -28.73 2.22
CA GLN A 398 -0.23 -27.29 2.20
C GLN A 398 0.21 -26.68 3.53
N ALA A 399 1.22 -25.81 3.45
CA ALA A 399 1.77 -25.06 4.56
C ALA A 399 0.67 -24.29 5.31
N SER A 400 0.62 -24.52 6.63
CA SER A 400 -0.18 -23.76 7.57
C SER A 400 0.19 -22.28 7.52
N GLY A 401 -0.76 -21.43 7.15
CA GLY A 401 -0.62 -19.98 7.05
C GLY A 401 -0.55 -19.29 8.41
N THR A 402 0.55 -19.50 9.12
CA THR A 402 1.03 -18.65 10.22
C THR A 402 2.53 -18.52 10.04
N GLY A 403 2.92 -17.59 9.17
CA GLY A 403 4.32 -17.35 8.82
C GLY A 403 4.44 -16.75 7.45
N THR A 404 4.65 -15.45 7.41
CA THR A 404 5.15 -14.69 6.27
C THR A 404 6.24 -15.45 5.52
N THR A 405 5.95 -15.97 4.33
CA THR A 405 6.93 -16.22 3.27
C THR A 405 6.20 -16.23 1.93
N GLY A 406 6.61 -15.34 1.03
CA GLY A 406 6.18 -15.40 -0.37
C GLY A 406 6.61 -16.73 -0.99
N LEU A 407 5.76 -17.24 -1.88
CA LEU A 407 6.05 -18.37 -2.74
C LEU A 407 7.44 -18.23 -3.37
N ALA A 408 8.20 -19.32 -3.37
CA ALA A 408 9.53 -19.39 -3.94
C ALA A 408 9.47 -19.14 -5.46
N GLY A 409 9.94 -17.97 -5.90
CA GLY A 409 10.28 -17.74 -7.29
C GLY A 409 11.52 -18.54 -7.65
N SER A 410 11.36 -19.54 -8.51
CA SER A 410 12.46 -20.31 -9.09
C SER A 410 13.32 -19.42 -9.99
N ASN A 411 14.58 -19.23 -9.64
CA ASN A 411 15.60 -18.77 -10.58
C ASN A 411 16.00 -19.97 -11.46
N ALA A 412 15.65 -19.93 -12.75
CA ALA A 412 16.33 -20.70 -13.78
C ALA A 412 16.43 -19.85 -15.04
N ALA A 413 17.66 -19.47 -15.39
CA ALA A 413 17.99 -18.97 -16.72
C ALA A 413 17.81 -20.12 -17.72
N GLY A 414 16.94 -19.93 -18.70
CA GLY A 414 16.66 -20.91 -19.74
C GLY A 414 15.27 -20.64 -20.31
N VAL A 415 15.23 -20.24 -21.58
CA VAL A 415 13.98 -20.15 -22.35
C VAL A 415 13.28 -21.51 -22.27
N VAL A 416 12.12 -21.53 -21.63
CA VAL A 416 11.15 -22.61 -21.77
C VAL A 416 9.87 -21.92 -22.21
N GLU A 417 9.45 -22.22 -23.44
CA GLU A 417 8.08 -21.95 -23.89
C GLU A 417 7.14 -22.50 -22.84
N VAL A 418 6.44 -21.60 -22.15
CA VAL A 418 5.34 -21.98 -21.30
C VAL A 418 4.21 -22.34 -22.25
N ASP A 419 4.02 -23.65 -22.47
CA ASP A 419 2.76 -24.18 -22.93
C ASP A 419 1.69 -23.70 -21.93
N LEU A 420 0.96 -22.67 -22.35
CA LEU A 420 -0.23 -22.20 -21.68
C LEU A 420 -1.28 -23.28 -21.85
N HIS A 421 -1.37 -24.20 -20.88
CA HIS A 421 -2.64 -24.86 -20.66
C HIS A 421 -3.63 -23.78 -20.22
N PRO A 422 -4.70 -23.50 -21.00
CA PRO A 422 -5.72 -22.57 -20.57
C PRO A 422 -6.37 -23.14 -19.31
N GLU A 423 -6.25 -22.46 -18.18
CA GLU A 423 -7.08 -22.75 -17.03
C GLU A 423 -8.54 -22.54 -17.44
N GLU A 424 -9.33 -23.61 -17.42
CA GLU A 424 -10.77 -23.55 -17.63
C GLU A 424 -11.42 -22.67 -16.56
N THR A 425 -12.18 -21.67 -17.00
CA THR A 425 -13.00 -20.81 -16.16
C THR A 425 -13.95 -21.67 -15.32
N PRO A 426 -13.98 -21.57 -13.97
CA PRO A 426 -14.94 -22.31 -13.17
C PRO A 426 -16.36 -21.81 -13.44
N LYS A 427 -17.22 -22.72 -13.94
CA LYS A 427 -18.66 -22.51 -14.11
C LYS A 427 -19.31 -22.20 -12.76
N ILE A 428 -20.37 -21.39 -12.76
CA ILE A 428 -21.23 -21.05 -11.59
C ILE A 428 -21.33 -22.26 -10.66
N PRO A 429 -21.24 -22.10 -9.32
CA PRO A 429 -21.38 -23.24 -8.42
C PRO A 429 -22.65 -24.02 -8.73
N ILE A 430 -22.50 -25.31 -9.04
CA ILE A 430 -23.59 -26.21 -9.45
C ILE A 430 -24.76 -26.20 -8.44
N THR A 431 -24.50 -25.85 -7.17
CA THR A 431 -25.51 -25.80 -6.10
C THR A 431 -26.45 -24.59 -6.14
N LEU A 432 -26.11 -23.53 -6.88
CA LEU A 432 -26.93 -22.30 -6.98
C LEU A 432 -27.78 -22.25 -8.26
N GLY A 433 -27.56 -23.16 -9.20
CA GLY A 433 -28.26 -23.20 -10.50
C GLY A 433 -29.78 -23.29 -10.35
N GLU A 434 -30.27 -24.18 -9.46
CA GLU A 434 -31.72 -24.36 -9.22
C GLU A 434 -32.41 -23.06 -8.74
N PHE A 435 -31.68 -22.17 -8.06
CA PHE A 435 -32.21 -20.89 -7.62
C PHE A 435 -32.27 -19.88 -8.77
N PHE A 436 -31.24 -19.82 -9.62
CA PHE A 436 -31.28 -18.99 -10.82
C PHE A 436 -32.42 -19.40 -11.76
N ASP A 437 -32.59 -20.71 -12.00
CA ASP A 437 -33.69 -21.24 -12.81
C ASP A 437 -35.05 -20.84 -12.23
N ALA A 438 -35.20 -20.85 -10.90
CA ALA A 438 -36.43 -20.41 -10.23
C ALA A 438 -36.68 -18.90 -10.42
N ILE A 439 -35.65 -18.04 -10.37
CA ILE A 439 -35.79 -16.61 -10.64
C ILE A 439 -36.13 -16.35 -12.11
N ASP A 440 -35.55 -17.12 -13.04
CA ASP A 440 -35.88 -17.01 -14.46
C ASP A 440 -37.34 -17.39 -14.74
N ILE A 441 -37.86 -18.45 -14.11
CA ILE A 441 -39.29 -18.82 -14.18
C ILE A 441 -40.19 -17.69 -13.65
N LEU A 442 -39.80 -17.00 -12.56
CA LEU A 442 -40.56 -15.85 -12.07
C LEU A 442 -40.58 -14.70 -13.08
N ARG A 443 -39.45 -14.47 -13.75
CA ARG A 443 -39.33 -13.45 -14.81
C ARG A 443 -40.20 -13.78 -16.02
N GLU A 444 -40.21 -15.05 -16.45
CA GLU A 444 -41.07 -15.55 -17.52
C GLU A 444 -42.58 -15.44 -17.18
N GLN A 445 -42.92 -15.56 -15.90
CA GLN A 445 -44.29 -15.36 -15.39
C GLN A 445 -44.68 -13.87 -15.24
N GLY A 446 -43.82 -12.94 -15.67
CA GLY A 446 -44.10 -11.50 -15.67
C GLY A 446 -43.75 -10.77 -14.37
N HIS A 447 -43.06 -11.43 -13.43
CA HIS A 447 -42.59 -10.78 -12.21
C HIS A 447 -41.23 -10.11 -12.45
N ALA A 448 -41.05 -8.87 -11.97
CA ALA A 448 -39.79 -8.14 -12.06
C ALA A 448 -38.76 -8.65 -11.03
N ALA A 449 -38.41 -9.94 -11.10
CA ALA A 449 -37.44 -10.57 -10.22
C ALA A 449 -36.02 -10.43 -10.80
N GLU A 450 -35.11 -9.86 -10.01
CA GLU A 450 -33.72 -9.64 -10.42
C GLU A 450 -32.73 -10.03 -9.32
N THR A 451 -31.56 -10.52 -9.71
CA THR A 451 -30.45 -10.76 -8.78
C THR A 451 -29.56 -9.53 -8.70
N ILE A 452 -29.17 -9.14 -7.49
CA ILE A 452 -28.46 -7.89 -7.22
C ILE A 452 -27.06 -8.13 -6.64
N ALA A 453 -26.15 -7.23 -6.99
CA ALA A 453 -24.86 -7.09 -6.33
C ALA A 453 -25.08 -6.29 -5.04
N ILE A 454 -24.79 -6.90 -3.90
CA ILE A 454 -24.78 -6.23 -2.61
C ILE A 454 -23.43 -6.31 -1.91
N ALA A 455 -22.55 -7.22 -2.34
CA ALA A 455 -21.21 -7.37 -1.79
C ALA A 455 -20.17 -6.62 -2.64
N GLN A 456 -19.08 -6.19 -2.01
CA GLN A 456 -17.92 -5.62 -2.75
C GLN A 456 -17.30 -6.63 -3.74
N ARG A 457 -17.39 -7.94 -3.43
CA ARG A 457 -16.98 -9.03 -4.31
C ARG A 457 -18.21 -9.72 -4.87
N TYR A 458 -18.52 -9.44 -6.14
CA TYR A 458 -19.56 -10.12 -6.90
C TYR A 458 -19.04 -10.50 -8.29
N ARG A 459 -19.69 -11.47 -8.93
CA ARG A 459 -19.46 -11.83 -10.34
C ARG A 459 -20.79 -11.87 -11.07
N ARG A 460 -20.76 -11.47 -12.34
CA ARG A 460 -21.86 -11.75 -13.28
C ARG A 460 -21.64 -13.13 -13.87
N SER A 461 -22.71 -13.89 -14.01
CA SER A 461 -22.69 -15.16 -14.73
C SER A 461 -22.35 -14.93 -16.21
N GLU A 462 -21.47 -15.76 -16.77
CA GLU A 462 -21.15 -15.74 -18.21
C GLU A 462 -22.26 -16.38 -19.06
N THR A 463 -23.12 -17.21 -18.46
CA THR A 463 -24.18 -17.97 -19.15
C THR A 463 -25.59 -17.42 -18.91
N GLY A 464 -25.74 -16.28 -18.22
CA GLY A 464 -27.04 -15.65 -17.96
C GLY A 464 -26.96 -14.35 -17.14
N PRO A 465 -28.08 -13.64 -16.91
CA PRO A 465 -28.10 -12.33 -16.23
C PRO A 465 -27.88 -12.39 -14.70
N GLY A 466 -27.55 -13.57 -14.17
CA GLY A 466 -27.43 -13.82 -12.74
C GLY A 466 -26.21 -13.15 -12.09
N ILE A 467 -26.41 -12.55 -10.91
CA ILE A 467 -25.35 -11.99 -10.07
C ILE A 467 -25.11 -12.91 -8.87
N VAL A 468 -23.84 -13.27 -8.65
CA VAL A 468 -23.37 -14.05 -7.49
C VAL A 468 -22.52 -13.16 -6.60
N ASN A 469 -22.84 -13.10 -5.31
CA ASN A 469 -22.07 -12.42 -4.28
C ASN A 469 -21.20 -13.43 -3.52
N PHE A 470 -20.14 -12.97 -2.86
CA PHE A 470 -19.24 -13.81 -2.09
C PHE A 470 -19.09 -13.29 -0.67
N LEU A 471 -19.13 -14.19 0.32
CA LEU A 471 -18.82 -13.82 1.70
C LEU A 471 -17.36 -13.32 1.81
N PRO A 472 -17.05 -12.45 2.79
CA PRO A 472 -15.67 -12.07 3.07
C PRO A 472 -14.80 -13.31 3.33
N ARG A 473 -13.54 -13.28 2.88
CA ARG A 473 -12.60 -14.40 3.06
C ARG A 473 -12.22 -14.64 4.52
N ALA A 474 -12.38 -13.62 5.37
CA ALA A 474 -12.18 -13.70 6.81
C ALA A 474 -13.39 -13.04 7.50
N ILE A 475 -13.99 -13.75 8.45
CA ILE A 475 -15.10 -13.26 9.27
C ILE A 475 -14.75 -13.52 10.74
N ARG A 476 -14.78 -12.46 11.54
CA ARG A 476 -14.42 -12.48 12.96
C ARG A 476 -15.20 -13.56 13.72
N GLY A 477 -14.49 -14.37 14.51
CA GLY A 477 -15.09 -15.45 15.30
C GLY A 477 -15.59 -16.64 14.47
N ASN A 478 -15.35 -16.64 13.15
CA ASN A 478 -15.68 -17.76 12.28
C ASN A 478 -14.43 -18.35 11.61
N ARG A 479 -14.16 -19.62 11.89
CA ARG A 479 -12.97 -20.31 11.39
C ARG A 479 -13.04 -20.61 9.89
N SER A 480 -14.21 -21.02 9.38
CA SER A 480 -14.29 -21.59 8.02
C SER A 480 -15.68 -21.71 7.42
N TRP A 481 -16.75 -21.33 8.13
CA TRP A 481 -18.12 -21.53 7.64
C TRP A 481 -18.44 -20.68 6.41
N HIS A 482 -17.79 -19.53 6.31
CA HIS A 482 -17.82 -18.61 5.15
C HIS A 482 -17.00 -19.09 3.95
N LEU A 483 -16.37 -20.26 4.04
CA LEU A 483 -15.61 -20.89 2.95
C LEU A 483 -16.34 -22.14 2.45
N VAL A 484 -16.15 -22.50 1.17
CA VAL A 484 -16.80 -23.66 0.55
C VAL A 484 -16.33 -25.02 1.10
N SER A 485 -15.19 -25.06 1.79
CA SER A 485 -14.68 -26.23 2.50
C SER A 485 -13.77 -25.80 3.66
N ASP A 486 -13.41 -26.72 4.55
CA ASP A 486 -12.43 -26.48 5.63
C ASP A 486 -10.98 -26.59 5.15
N LEU A 487 -10.77 -26.83 3.85
CA LEU A 487 -9.44 -26.98 3.27
C LEU A 487 -8.73 -25.63 3.17
N PRO A 488 -7.41 -25.57 3.39
CA PRO A 488 -6.65 -24.35 3.20
C PRO A 488 -6.75 -23.86 1.74
N GLY A 489 -7.09 -22.58 1.56
CA GLY A 489 -7.27 -21.99 0.23
C GLY A 489 -8.66 -22.16 -0.38
N ALA A 490 -9.61 -22.77 0.33
CA ALA A 490 -11.01 -22.84 -0.09
C ALA A 490 -11.56 -21.44 -0.44
N SER A 491 -12.28 -21.37 -1.56
CA SER A 491 -12.93 -20.14 -2.00
C SER A 491 -13.96 -19.67 -0.98
N PRO A 492 -14.19 -18.36 -0.85
CA PRO A 492 -15.31 -17.86 -0.07
C PRO A 492 -16.62 -18.40 -0.65
N ARG A 493 -17.52 -18.74 0.27
CA ARG A 493 -18.82 -19.31 -0.04
C ARG A 493 -19.68 -18.27 -0.75
N ALA A 494 -20.21 -18.65 -1.89
CA ALA A 494 -21.06 -17.82 -2.72
C ALA A 494 -22.48 -17.75 -2.15
N TYR A 495 -23.18 -16.67 -2.49
CA TYR A 495 -24.61 -16.53 -2.24
C TYR A 495 -25.26 -15.62 -3.28
N VAL A 496 -26.56 -15.80 -3.49
CA VAL A 496 -27.35 -15.01 -4.42
C VAL A 496 -28.38 -14.23 -3.63
N VAL A 497 -28.55 -12.96 -3.98
CA VAL A 497 -29.65 -12.14 -3.47
C VAL A 497 -30.53 -11.75 -4.64
N ALA A 498 -31.76 -12.25 -4.64
CA ALA A 498 -32.80 -11.82 -5.57
C ALA A 498 -33.73 -10.83 -4.88
N ARG A 499 -34.18 -9.81 -5.60
CA ARG A 499 -35.22 -8.89 -5.13
C ARG A 499 -36.43 -8.90 -6.05
N LEU A 500 -37.58 -8.62 -5.46
CA LEU A 500 -38.87 -8.56 -6.12
C LEU A 500 -39.77 -7.53 -5.42
N TYR A 501 -40.47 -6.71 -6.20
CA TYR A 501 -41.43 -5.74 -5.69
C TYR A 501 -42.87 -6.20 -5.94
N ILE A 502 -43.60 -6.53 -4.89
CA ILE A 502 -45.00 -7.00 -4.95
C ILE A 502 -45.77 -6.42 -3.76
N GLY A 503 -47.04 -6.06 -3.96
CA GLY A 503 -47.92 -5.65 -2.85
C GLY A 503 -47.44 -4.41 -2.09
N GLN A 504 -46.81 -3.46 -2.79
CA GLN A 504 -46.18 -2.26 -2.22
C GLN A 504 -45.04 -2.55 -1.22
N SER A 505 -44.38 -3.70 -1.34
CA SER A 505 -43.25 -4.07 -0.50
C SER A 505 -42.10 -4.64 -1.32
N TRP A 506 -40.87 -4.39 -0.86
CA TRP A 506 -39.68 -5.05 -1.39
C TRP A 506 -39.41 -6.36 -0.65
N HIS A 507 -39.23 -7.43 -1.43
CA HIS A 507 -38.95 -8.78 -0.94
C HIS A 507 -37.58 -9.22 -1.44
N TYR A 508 -36.77 -9.77 -0.54
CA TYR A 508 -35.43 -10.26 -0.84
C TYR A 508 -35.36 -11.75 -0.55
N PHE A 509 -34.77 -12.51 -1.47
CA PHE A 509 -34.56 -13.96 -1.35
C PHE A 509 -33.07 -14.23 -1.40
N ILE A 510 -32.56 -14.91 -0.38
CA ILE A 510 -31.14 -15.17 -0.23
C ILE A 510 -30.91 -16.68 -0.23
N GLU A 511 -30.08 -17.14 -1.18
CA GLU A 511 -29.65 -18.52 -1.29
C GLU A 511 -28.13 -18.62 -1.09
N LEU A 512 -27.69 -19.55 -0.26
CA LEU A 512 -26.28 -19.80 0.06
C LEU A 512 -25.78 -21.04 -0.67
N GLU A 513 -24.57 -20.97 -1.22
CA GLU A 513 -23.86 -22.14 -1.74
C GLU A 513 -23.74 -23.22 -0.65
N ARG A 514 -23.75 -24.51 -1.00
CA ARG A 514 -23.72 -25.58 0.01
C ARG A 514 -22.29 -25.98 0.34
N LYS A 515 -22.03 -26.25 1.62
CA LYS A 515 -20.78 -26.83 2.12
C LYS A 515 -21.04 -28.27 2.55
N GLY A 516 -20.56 -29.25 1.80
CA GLY A 516 -20.78 -30.68 2.09
C GLY A 516 -22.27 -31.06 2.11
N ALA A 517 -22.74 -31.65 3.21
CA ALA A 517 -24.13 -32.10 3.39
C ALA A 517 -25.08 -31.00 3.93
N ASP A 518 -24.60 -29.77 4.13
CA ASP A 518 -25.39 -28.69 4.69
C ASP A 518 -26.52 -28.26 3.73
N ALA A 519 -27.76 -28.43 4.18
CA ALA A 519 -28.96 -27.97 3.48
C ALA A 519 -29.55 -26.75 4.20
N TYR A 520 -29.04 -25.56 3.87
CA TYR A 520 -29.70 -24.32 4.23
C TYR A 520 -30.91 -24.13 3.33
N ALA A 521 -31.96 -23.54 3.89
CA ALA A 521 -33.14 -23.13 3.14
C ALA A 521 -32.94 -21.72 2.61
N VAL A 522 -33.58 -21.40 1.48
CA VAL A 522 -33.70 -20.02 1.00
C VAL A 522 -34.33 -19.18 2.10
N GLN A 523 -33.72 -18.02 2.35
CA GLN A 523 -34.20 -17.07 3.34
C GLN A 523 -34.93 -15.93 2.64
N HIS A 524 -36.22 -15.78 2.93
CA HIS A 524 -36.99 -14.60 2.56
C HIS A 524 -36.84 -13.53 3.64
N VAL A 525 -36.55 -12.30 3.21
CA VAL A 525 -36.31 -11.12 4.04
C VAL A 525 -37.11 -9.93 3.50
N ARG A 526 -37.76 -9.17 4.37
CA ARG A 526 -38.32 -7.84 4.03
C ARG A 526 -38.30 -6.90 5.24
N ALA A 527 -38.27 -5.59 5.00
CA ALA A 527 -38.45 -4.62 6.08
C ALA A 527 -39.89 -4.64 6.60
N HIS A 528 -40.09 -4.36 7.90
CA HIS A 528 -41.44 -4.18 8.47
C HIS A 528 -42.21 -3.05 7.77
N SER A 529 -41.52 -1.98 7.37
CA SER A 529 -42.09 -0.84 6.65
C SER A 529 -42.47 -1.13 5.20
N GLY A 530 -41.99 -2.23 4.61
CA GLY A 530 -42.14 -2.52 3.18
C GLY A 530 -41.14 -1.80 2.27
N GLU A 531 -40.34 -0.87 2.81
CA GLU A 531 -39.31 -0.14 2.08
C GLU A 531 -38.17 -1.04 1.60
N ALA A 532 -37.42 -0.55 0.61
CA ALA A 532 -36.23 -1.23 0.13
C ALA A 532 -35.15 -1.25 1.21
N ILE A 533 -34.55 -2.42 1.44
CA ILE A 533 -33.39 -2.56 2.31
C ILE A 533 -32.15 -2.11 1.52
N VAL A 534 -31.38 -1.20 2.10
CA VAL A 534 -30.10 -0.72 1.54
C VAL A 534 -29.12 -1.88 1.43
N GLY A 535 -28.39 -1.95 0.32
CA GLY A 535 -27.47 -3.06 0.01
C GLY A 535 -26.43 -3.32 1.12
N GLU A 536 -25.85 -2.26 1.68
CA GLU A 536 -24.90 -2.35 2.80
C GLU A 536 -25.46 -3.06 4.04
N HIS A 537 -26.75 -2.85 4.34
CA HIS A 537 -27.39 -3.53 5.46
C HIS A 537 -27.60 -5.02 5.18
N LEU A 538 -27.91 -5.40 3.93
CA LEU A 538 -28.00 -6.80 3.53
C LEU A 538 -26.62 -7.48 3.52
N GLU A 539 -25.57 -6.76 3.13
CA GLU A 539 -24.19 -7.25 3.20
C GLU A 539 -23.78 -7.52 4.66
N GLY A 540 -24.04 -6.55 5.55
CA GLY A 540 -23.82 -6.72 6.99
C GLY A 540 -24.57 -7.92 7.57
N PHE A 541 -25.83 -8.12 7.17
CA PHE A 541 -26.60 -9.31 7.56
C PHE A 541 -25.94 -10.62 7.11
N MET A 542 -25.35 -10.66 5.91
CA MET A 542 -24.66 -11.87 5.42
C MET A 542 -23.35 -12.15 6.17
N VAL A 543 -22.66 -11.12 6.64
CA VAL A 543 -21.51 -11.27 7.55
C VAL A 543 -21.96 -11.85 8.89
N ASP A 544 -23.06 -11.36 9.45
CA ASP A 544 -23.61 -11.89 10.71
C ASP A 544 -24.14 -13.33 10.56
N VAL A 545 -24.74 -13.66 9.41
CA VAL A 545 -25.16 -15.03 9.06
C VAL A 545 -23.96 -15.96 9.07
N ALA A 546 -22.84 -15.52 8.51
CA ALA A 546 -21.63 -16.29 8.60
C ALA A 546 -21.13 -16.38 10.04
N ALA A 547 -20.96 -15.28 10.77
CA ALA A 547 -20.53 -15.30 12.17
C ALA A 547 -21.40 -16.22 13.07
N SER A 548 -22.68 -16.33 12.76
CA SER A 548 -23.65 -17.17 13.49
C SER A 548 -23.78 -18.61 12.95
N ASN A 549 -22.91 -19.02 12.02
CA ASN A 549 -22.95 -20.32 11.33
C ASN A 549 -24.32 -20.65 10.69
N GLY A 550 -25.00 -19.63 10.16
CA GLY A 550 -26.27 -19.75 9.45
C GLY A 550 -27.31 -18.71 9.89
N TRP A 551 -28.57 -19.00 9.61
CA TRP A 551 -29.70 -18.05 9.76
C TRP A 551 -30.06 -17.66 11.21
N ALA A 552 -29.25 -18.04 12.21
CA ALA A 552 -29.43 -17.59 13.59
C ALA A 552 -29.26 -16.06 13.74
N ALA A 553 -28.49 -15.44 12.84
CA ALA A 553 -28.27 -13.99 12.78
C ALA A 553 -29.55 -13.15 12.69
N LYS A 554 -30.66 -13.72 12.21
CA LYS A 554 -31.97 -13.04 12.13
C LYS A 554 -32.45 -12.47 13.47
N ALA A 555 -31.98 -13.02 14.60
CA ALA A 555 -32.32 -12.54 15.94
C ALA A 555 -31.82 -11.09 16.20
N HIS A 556 -30.78 -10.65 15.49
CA HIS A 556 -30.21 -9.30 15.61
C HIS A 556 -31.00 -8.26 14.79
N TYR A 557 -31.79 -8.69 13.81
CA TYR A 557 -32.48 -7.84 12.84
C TYR A 557 -34.00 -7.76 13.10
N LYS A 558 -34.39 -7.35 14.31
CA LYS A 558 -35.80 -7.35 14.77
C LYS A 558 -36.74 -6.46 13.94
N HIS A 559 -36.20 -5.54 13.14
CA HIS A 559 -36.94 -4.64 12.27
C HIS A 559 -37.21 -5.25 10.86
N TRP A 560 -36.73 -6.47 10.62
CA TRP A 560 -37.00 -7.25 9.40
C TRP A 560 -37.85 -8.50 9.71
N ILE A 561 -38.61 -8.91 8.70
CA ILE A 561 -39.42 -10.12 8.72
C ILE A 561 -38.67 -11.21 7.95
N PHE A 562 -38.56 -12.38 8.57
CA PHE A 562 -37.85 -13.54 8.02
C PHE A 562 -38.79 -14.72 7.83
N LYS A 563 -38.83 -15.31 6.63
CA LYS A 563 -39.52 -16.58 6.37
C LYS A 563 -38.55 -17.60 5.75
N LYS A 564 -38.57 -18.83 6.25
CA LYS A 564 -37.74 -19.93 5.74
C LYS A 564 -38.48 -20.63 4.59
N ILE A 565 -37.81 -20.87 3.48
CA ILE A 565 -38.37 -21.57 2.32
C ILE A 565 -37.55 -22.82 2.04
N ASN A 566 -38.11 -23.99 2.34
CA ASN A 566 -37.40 -25.26 2.17
C ASN A 566 -37.32 -25.65 0.69
N HIS A 567 -36.21 -26.26 0.28
CA HIS A 567 -36.05 -26.79 -1.08
C HIS A 567 -37.04 -27.94 -1.35
N PRO A 568 -37.81 -27.88 -2.44
CA PRO A 568 -38.73 -28.94 -2.82
C PRO A 568 -37.98 -30.20 -3.32
N LYS A 569 -38.54 -31.38 -3.06
CA LYS A 569 -37.91 -32.68 -3.42
C LYS A 569 -38.13 -33.11 -4.88
N LYS A 570 -39.15 -32.57 -5.57
CA LYS A 570 -39.54 -32.85 -6.96
C LYS A 570 -39.79 -31.53 -7.70
N ASP A 571 -39.54 -31.51 -9.02
CA ASP A 571 -39.77 -30.33 -9.88
C ASP A 571 -39.08 -29.06 -9.33
N ARG A 572 -37.76 -29.18 -9.07
CA ARG A 572 -37.06 -28.35 -8.07
C ARG A 572 -37.13 -26.85 -8.34
N ALA A 573 -36.84 -26.39 -9.55
CA ALA A 573 -36.87 -24.98 -9.90
C ALA A 573 -38.29 -24.39 -9.94
N ALA A 574 -39.23 -25.03 -10.63
CA ALA A 574 -40.61 -24.53 -10.75
C ALA A 574 -41.38 -24.60 -9.42
N ALA A 575 -41.15 -25.65 -8.61
CA ALA A 575 -41.71 -25.73 -7.27
C ALA A 575 -41.08 -24.70 -6.32
N LEU A 576 -39.79 -24.39 -6.48
CA LEU A 576 -39.12 -23.35 -5.71
C LEU A 576 -39.67 -21.97 -6.08
N ALA A 577 -39.83 -21.65 -7.36
CA ALA A 577 -40.45 -20.41 -7.84
C ALA A 577 -41.85 -20.20 -7.23
N ARG A 578 -42.70 -21.24 -7.25
CA ARG A 578 -44.04 -21.20 -6.59
C ARG A 578 -43.93 -20.96 -5.09
N ALA A 579 -42.94 -21.54 -4.42
CA ALA A 579 -42.72 -21.36 -2.99
C ALA A 579 -42.22 -19.95 -2.65
N LEU A 580 -41.37 -19.35 -3.49
CA LEU A 580 -40.93 -17.96 -3.37
C LEU A 580 -42.13 -17.01 -3.45
N LEU A 581 -42.98 -17.14 -4.48
CA LEU A 581 -44.18 -16.31 -4.62
C LEU A 581 -45.18 -16.48 -3.47
N LYS A 582 -45.42 -17.72 -3.02
CA LYS A 582 -46.32 -17.98 -1.88
C LYS A 582 -45.84 -17.34 -0.58
N SER A 583 -44.53 -17.09 -0.46
CA SER A 583 -43.94 -16.51 0.75
C SER A 583 -44.02 -14.99 0.83
N VAL A 584 -44.20 -14.32 -0.33
CA VAL A 584 -44.33 -12.87 -0.46
C VAL A 584 -45.53 -12.38 0.34
#